data_AF-A0A3D5J9L1-F1
#
_entry.id   AF-A0A3D5J9L1-F1
#
_cell.length_a   1.000
_cell.length_b   1.000
_cell.length_c   1.000
_cell.angle_alpha   90.00
_cell.angle_beta   90.00
_cell.angle_gamma   90.00
#
_symmetry.space_group_name_H-M   'P 1'
#
loop_
_entity.id
_entity.type
_entity.pdbx_description
1 polymer ?
#
loop_
_entity_poly.entity_id
_entity_poly.type
_entity_poly.pdbx_seq_one_letter_code
_entity_poly.pdbx_strand_id
1 'polypeptide(L)' 'MERIEFSSDRFSMNGAIDSYENLQKLKSKLQIFPKFKEKKIIESNRKSQDGILYRITIDL' A
#
# COMPACT_ATOMS: atom_id res chain seq x y z
N MET A 1 -14.55 -1.57 -0.53
CA MET A 1 -14.27 -1.59 0.91
C MET A 1 -12.77 -1.55 1.09
N GLU A 2 -12.28 -0.55 1.80
CA GLU A 2 -10.88 -0.49 2.21
C GLU A 2 -10.65 -1.52 3.32
N ARG A 3 -9.51 -2.20 3.29
CA ARG A 3 -9.17 -3.22 4.29
C ARG A 3 -7.69 -3.16 4.61
N ILE A 4 -7.40 -3.29 5.90
CA ILE A 4 -6.04 -3.48 6.42
C ILE A 4 -5.99 -4.87 7.06
N GLU A 5 -4.99 -5.66 6.70
CA GLU A 5 -4.69 -6.97 7.26
C GLU A 5 -3.28 -6.92 7.85
N PHE A 6 -3.14 -7.34 9.10
CA PHE A 6 -1.87 -7.37 9.80
C PHE A 6 -1.67 -8.73 10.47
N SER A 7 -0.53 -9.35 10.19
CA SER A 7 -0.13 -10.67 10.69
C SER A 7 1.36 -10.64 11.07
N SER A 8 1.87 -11.73 11.62
CA SER A 8 3.27 -11.83 12.03
C SER A 8 4.25 -11.74 10.86
N ASP A 9 3.83 -12.21 9.69
CA ASP A 9 4.63 -12.36 8.46
C ASP A 9 4.25 -11.36 7.36
N ARG A 10 3.08 -10.71 7.48
CA ARG A 10 2.56 -9.84 6.42
C ARG A 10 1.76 -8.65 6.93
N PHE A 11 2.00 -7.49 6.33
CA PHE A 11 1.07 -6.36 6.31
C PHE A 11 0.46 -6.25 4.91
N SER A 12 -0.85 -6.03 4.82
CA SER A 12 -1.52 -5.72 3.55
C SER A 12 -2.56 -4.63 3.75
N MET A 13 -2.66 -3.69 2.83
CA MET A 13 -3.71 -2.68 2.81
C MET A 13 -4.25 -2.51 1.40
N ASN A 14 -5.54 -2.24 1.28
CA ASN A 14 -6.17 -1.88 0.02
C ASN A 14 -7.13 -0.70 0.20
N GLY A 15 -7.34 0.03 -0.89
CA GLY A 15 -8.23 1.17 -0.90
C GLY A 15 -8.34 1.81 -2.29
N ALA A 16 -8.94 3.00 -2.31
CA ALA A 16 -8.99 3.86 -3.48
C ALA A 16 -8.14 5.11 -3.23
N ILE A 17 -7.51 5.65 -4.27
CA ILE A 17 -6.74 6.89 -4.19
C ILE A 17 -6.89 7.68 -5.50
N ASP A 18 -6.91 9.01 -5.41
CA ASP A 18 -7.23 9.90 -6.53
C ASP A 18 -6.17 9.92 -7.65
N SER A 19 -4.92 9.56 -7.34
CA SER A 19 -3.78 9.76 -8.25
C SER A 19 -2.60 8.83 -7.97
N TYR A 20 -1.80 8.56 -9.02
CA TYR A 20 -0.58 7.76 -8.90
C TYR A 20 0.46 8.46 -8.04
N GLU A 21 0.51 9.79 -8.07
CA GLU A 21 1.39 10.59 -7.23
C GLU A 21 1.09 10.36 -5.74
N ASN A 22 -0.19 10.39 -5.36
CA ASN A 22 -0.59 10.14 -3.98
C ASN A 22 -0.35 8.67 -3.58
N LEU A 23 -0.45 7.71 -4.51
CA LEU A 23 -0.06 6.31 -4.26
C LEU A 23 1.44 6.17 -3.97
N GLN A 24 2.31 6.88 -4.71
CA GLN A 24 3.75 6.88 -4.42
C GLN A 24 4.06 7.58 -3.08
N LYS A 25 3.40 8.70 -2.76
CA LYS A 25 3.52 9.35 -1.43
C LYS A 25 3.14 8.40 -0.29
N LEU A 26 2.07 7.62 -0.45
CA LEU A 26 1.65 6.61 0.52
C LEU A 26 2.75 5.56 0.72
N LYS A 27 3.32 5.02 -0.37
CA LYS A 27 4.43 4.05 -0.29
C LYS A 27 5.66 4.60 0.39
N SER A 28 6.06 5.83 0.06
CA SER A 28 7.19 6.49 0.73
C SER A 28 6.94 6.64 2.23
N LYS A 29 5.71 7.02 2.64
CA LYS A 29 5.34 7.10 4.06
C LYS A 29 5.43 5.75 4.77
N LEU A 30 5.04 4.66 4.10
CA LEU A 30 5.17 3.32 4.66
C LEU A 30 6.63 2.93 4.92
N GLN A 31 7.56 3.35 4.06
CA GLN A 31 9.00 3.08 4.23
C GLN A 31 9.65 3.85 5.39
N ILE A 32 9.03 4.91 5.89
CA ILE A 32 9.53 5.67 7.05
C ILE A 32 9.43 4.85 8.34
N PHE A 33 8.46 3.93 8.42
CA PHE A 33 8.26 3.11 9.62
C PHE A 33 9.41 2.11 9.78
N PRO A 34 10.11 2.07 10.94
CA PRO A 34 11.23 1.16 11.16
C PRO A 34 10.90 -0.32 10.88
N LYS A 35 9.65 -0.72 11.15
CA LYS A 35 9.16 -2.08 10.92
C LYS A 35 9.10 -2.47 9.43
N PHE A 36 8.95 -1.49 8.55
CA PHE A 36 8.83 -1.68 7.10
C PHE A 36 10.07 -1.21 6.34
N LYS A 37 11.05 -0.61 7.04
CA LYS A 37 12.32 -0.17 6.46
C LYS A 37 13.05 -1.39 5.90
N GLU A 38 13.59 -1.24 4.68
CA GLU A 38 14.31 -2.29 3.94
C GLU A 38 13.47 -3.55 3.62
N LYS A 39 12.17 -3.56 3.94
CA LYS A 39 11.25 -4.63 3.58
C LYS A 39 10.79 -4.48 2.14
N LYS A 40 10.51 -5.62 1.50
CA LYS A 40 9.95 -5.65 0.14
C LYS A 40 8.51 -5.18 0.17
N ILE A 41 8.23 -4.09 -0.55
CA ILE A 41 6.87 -3.57 -0.74
C ILE A 41 6.38 -4.02 -2.12
N ILE A 42 5.32 -4.81 -2.15
CA ILE A 42 4.63 -5.25 -3.36
C ILE A 42 3.39 -4.37 -3.54
N GLU A 43 3.31 -3.70 -4.68
CA GLU A 43 2.17 -2.87 -5.06
C GLU A 43 1.41 -3.51 -6.23
N SER A 44 0.09 -3.57 -6.14
CA SER A 44 -0.81 -3.84 -7.27
C SER A 44 -1.82 -2.71 -7.36
N ASN A 45 -2.04 -2.17 -8.55
CA ASN A 45 -2.99 -1.09 -8.76
C ASN A 45 -3.72 -1.25 -10.10
N ARG A 46 -4.89 -0.61 -10.21
CA ARG A 46 -5.62 -0.44 -11.46
C ARG A 46 -6.40 0.86 -11.48
N LYS A 47 -6.57 1.46 -12.66
CA LYS A 47 -7.50 2.57 -12.86
C LYS A 47 -8.95 2.10 -12.69
N SER A 48 -9.77 2.98 -12.16
CA SER A 48 -11.22 2.84 -12.00
C SER A 48 -11.88 4.18 -12.36
N GLN A 49 -13.21 4.23 -12.38
CA GLN A 49 -13.94 5.48 -12.67
C GLN A 49 -13.66 6.57 -11.62
N ASP A 50 -13.43 6.18 -10.37
CA ASP A 50 -13.29 7.11 -9.23
C ASP A 50 -11.84 7.31 -8.78
N GLY A 51 -10.87 6.92 -9.60
CA GLY A 51 -9.43 7.01 -9.27
C GLY A 51 -8.72 5.67 -9.44
N ILE A 52 -7.81 5.35 -8.51
CA ILE A 52 -6.94 4.17 -8.56
C ILE A 52 -7.27 3.26 -7.40
N LEU A 53 -7.66 2.03 -7.72
CA LEU A 53 -7.78 0.98 -6.73
C LEU A 53 -6.40 0.36 -6.52
N TYR A 54 -5.96 0.26 -5.28
CA TYR A 54 -4.64 -0.23 -4.93
C TYR A 54 -4.69 -1.35 -3.88
N ARG A 55 -3.65 -2.17 -3.88
CA ARG A 55 -3.25 -3.06 -2.80
C ARG A 55 -1.75 -2.94 -2.59
N ILE A 56 -1.34 -2.67 -1.35
CA ILE A 56 0.07 -2.70 -0.93
C ILE A 56 0.24 -3.88 0.02
N THR A 57 1.27 -4.68 -0.20
CA THR A 57 1.65 -5.80 0.68
C THR A 57 3.11 -5.66 1.06
N ILE A 58 3.44 -5.91 2.33
CA ILE A 58 4.79 -5.86 2.88
C ILE A 58 5.02 -7.17 3.62
N ASP A 59 6.07 -7.88 3.23
CA ASP A 59 6.54 -9.07 3.93
C ASP A 59 7.36 -8.62 5.16
N LEU A 60 7.00 -9.09 6.37
CA LEU A 60 7.52 -8.61 7.66
C LEU A 60 8.60 -9.50 8.25
#